data_AF-A0A951S5X8-F1
#
_entry.id   AF-A0A951S5X8-F1
#
_cell.length_a   1.000
_cell.length_b   1.000
_cell.length_c   1.000
_cell.angle_alpha   90.00
_cell.angle_beta   90.00
_cell.angle_gamma   90.00
#
_symmetry.space_group_name_H-M   'P 1'
#
loop_
_entity.id
_entity.type
_entity.pdbx_description
1 polymer ?
#
loop_
_entity_poly.entity_id
_entity_poly.type
_entity_poly.pdbx_seq_one_letter_code
_entity_poly.pdbx_strand_id
1 'polypeptide(L)'
;MYKTFKIALLFAVVFSITSCATFYQQNIKMMDAAYKGDYTTANAILEKSKLKKQKRNQLLYLLNKGSLLFMENKFVESNTYFQQADYLIEDFQKNYLTAATSFVVNPTIQAYEGENFEKVLVHYYSTINYLMLGKLDEALVECKRMELKLQKITDYYKGKNNYKNDAFVYLLSGIVYDAQKDYNAAFIAYRNAYNVYKDEYQPSMGIAIPEQLKEDLIRSALLTGFTEEANTYKKEFKLEDFVLTNEMKNQAVVFWNNGLGPIKDEWSVNFSIIPAGNGYVNFTNWDLGMNIPFYAGNDAKEMAKLNFIRVAFPKYITREPVIKNAILVIDSLQKTYAFSEAENIDKIAYTSINDRFLKEMSTALARLALKQVAVAATNKNNEIAGSALSILNAVTEKADTRNWQFLPHTINYARIQTSPGMHTLTFKGGKELINIPIEIKPNSTIFKIIQSPNFNGYTDRKK
;
A
#
# COMPACT_ATOMS: atom_id res chain seq x y z
N MET A 1 -24.31 31.18 38.82
CA MET A 1 -23.84 29.80 38.58
C MET A 1 -24.33 29.21 37.25
N TYR A 2 -25.62 29.31 36.91
CA TYR A 2 -26.17 28.66 35.71
C TYR A 2 -25.64 29.22 34.36
N LYS A 3 -25.45 30.55 34.26
CA LYS A 3 -24.84 31.19 33.08
C LYS A 3 -23.36 30.84 32.89
N THR A 4 -22.59 30.80 33.97
CA THR A 4 -21.17 30.42 33.94
C THR A 4 -20.97 28.94 33.58
N PHE A 5 -21.87 28.05 34.01
CA PHE A 5 -21.86 26.63 33.60
C PHE A 5 -22.19 26.44 32.12
N LYS A 6 -23.17 27.18 31.57
CA LYS A 6 -23.47 27.15 30.12
C LYS A 6 -22.33 27.68 29.26
N ILE A 7 -21.65 28.75 29.70
CA ILE A 7 -20.48 29.30 28.98
C ILE A 7 -19.30 28.32 29.05
N ALA A 8 -19.05 27.67 30.19
CA ALA A 8 -18.02 26.65 30.32
C ALA A 8 -18.31 25.40 29.46
N LEU A 9 -19.57 24.97 29.37
CA LEU A 9 -20.00 23.87 28.51
C LEU A 9 -19.87 24.25 27.01
N LEU A 10 -20.21 25.49 26.64
CA LEU A 10 -20.03 26.00 25.28
C LEU A 10 -18.54 26.10 24.91
N PHE A 11 -17.68 26.56 25.83
CA PHE A 11 -16.23 26.58 25.64
C PHE A 11 -15.61 25.18 25.56
N ALA A 12 -16.10 24.22 26.34
CA ALA A 12 -15.67 22.82 26.26
C ALA A 12 -16.09 22.16 24.94
N VAL A 13 -17.29 22.48 24.43
CA VAL A 13 -17.77 22.02 23.12
C VAL A 13 -16.99 22.68 21.97
N VAL A 14 -16.67 23.97 22.06
CA VAL A 14 -15.86 24.69 21.05
C VAL A 14 -14.40 24.24 21.05
N PHE A 15 -13.81 23.90 22.21
CA PHE A 15 -12.48 23.29 22.27
C PHE A 15 -12.43 21.81 21.83
N SER A 16 -13.58 21.13 21.74
CA SER A 16 -13.66 19.73 21.29
C SER A 16 -13.77 19.58 19.77
N ILE A 17 -13.86 20.68 19.01
CA ILE A 17 -13.93 20.65 17.53
C ILE A 17 -12.54 20.65 16.88
N THR A 18 -11.45 20.51 17.66
CA THR A 18 -10.16 20.18 17.07
C THR A 18 -10.24 18.75 16.52
N SER A 19 -10.49 18.60 15.21
CA SER A 19 -10.34 17.33 14.51
C SER A 19 -8.97 16.77 14.89
N CYS A 20 -8.94 15.61 15.55
CA CYS A 20 -7.66 15.05 15.96
C CYS A 20 -6.84 14.72 14.72
N ALA A 21 -5.56 15.08 14.77
CA ALA A 21 -4.66 14.89 13.65
C ALA A 21 -4.63 13.41 13.20
N THR A 22 -4.74 13.16 11.90
CA THR A 22 -4.55 11.82 11.30
C THR A 22 -3.14 11.32 11.51
N PHE A 23 -2.91 10.02 11.30
CA PHE A 23 -1.57 9.44 11.39
C PHE A 23 -0.55 10.19 10.52
N TYR A 24 -0.92 10.55 9.28
CA TYR A 24 -0.06 11.35 8.41
C TYR A 24 0.27 12.72 9.01
N GLN A 25 -0.74 13.46 9.49
CA GLN A 25 -0.54 14.78 10.09
C GLN A 25 0.37 14.72 11.32
N GLN A 26 0.29 13.64 12.11
CA GLN A 26 1.16 13.43 13.27
C GLN A 26 2.63 13.15 12.89
N ASN A 27 2.87 12.61 11.69
CA ASN A 27 4.20 12.20 11.24
C ASN A 27 4.77 13.10 10.13
N ILE A 28 4.09 14.20 9.78
CA ILE A 28 4.45 15.05 8.65
C ILE A 28 5.90 15.55 8.71
N LYS A 29 6.42 15.92 9.89
CA LYS A 29 7.81 16.39 10.04
C LYS A 29 8.85 15.31 9.65
N MET A 30 8.57 14.04 9.93
CA MET A 30 9.44 12.93 9.53
C MET A 30 9.37 12.74 8.01
N MET A 31 8.17 12.76 7.45
CA MET A 31 7.94 12.61 6.01
C MET A 31 8.60 13.75 5.23
N ASP A 32 8.49 14.99 5.72
CA ASP A 32 9.10 16.20 5.15
C ASP A 32 10.62 16.11 5.11
N ALA A 33 11.24 15.58 6.18
CA ALA A 33 12.69 15.40 6.24
C ALA A 33 13.13 14.36 5.21
N ALA A 34 12.46 13.20 5.17
CA ALA A 34 12.77 12.15 4.20
C ALA A 34 12.55 12.59 2.74
N TYR A 35 11.50 13.38 2.48
CA TYR A 35 11.22 13.98 1.16
C TYR A 35 12.38 14.85 0.68
N LYS A 36 13.02 15.61 1.58
CA LYS A 36 14.16 16.48 1.25
C LYS A 36 15.50 15.74 1.18
N GLY A 37 15.49 14.41 1.33
CA GLY A 37 16.70 13.60 1.45
C GLY A 37 17.41 13.76 2.80
N ASP A 38 16.81 14.45 3.78
CA ASP A 38 17.34 14.55 5.14
C ASP A 38 16.92 13.34 5.97
N TYR A 39 17.49 12.20 5.62
CA TYR A 39 17.21 10.93 6.29
C TYR A 39 17.75 10.88 7.72
N THR A 40 18.77 11.69 8.04
CA THR A 40 19.30 11.82 9.40
C THR A 40 18.24 12.40 10.34
N THR A 41 17.63 13.52 9.95
CA THR A 41 16.52 14.12 10.73
C THR A 41 15.30 13.20 10.75
N ALA A 42 14.93 12.60 9.62
CA ALA A 42 13.81 11.66 9.57
C ALA A 42 14.00 10.49 10.56
N ASN A 43 15.19 9.88 10.57
CA ASN A 43 15.56 8.82 11.50
C ASN A 43 15.50 9.32 12.95
N ALA A 44 16.07 10.48 13.28
CA ALA A 44 16.04 11.03 14.63
C ALA A 44 14.61 11.26 15.15
N ILE A 45 13.69 11.70 14.28
CA ILE A 45 12.27 11.85 14.61
C ILE A 45 11.64 10.47 14.86
N LEU A 46 11.87 9.49 13.98
CA LEU A 46 11.34 8.14 14.11
C LEU A 46 11.78 7.47 15.43
N GLU A 47 13.06 7.58 15.79
CA GLU A 47 13.63 7.01 17.02
C GLU A 47 12.99 7.55 18.30
N LYS A 48 12.53 8.81 18.28
CA LYS A 48 11.87 9.47 19.43
C LYS A 48 10.34 9.30 19.41
N SER A 49 9.79 8.77 18.32
CA SER A 49 8.35 8.69 18.09
C SER A 49 7.63 7.72 19.03
N LYS A 50 6.29 7.86 19.10
CA LYS A 50 5.43 6.89 19.80
C LYS A 50 5.39 5.53 19.11
N LEU A 51 5.80 5.43 17.84
CA LEU A 51 5.80 4.17 17.08
C LEU A 51 6.76 3.16 17.70
N LYS A 52 7.96 3.61 18.05
CA LYS A 52 8.97 2.76 18.72
C LYS A 52 8.56 2.31 20.12
N LYS A 53 7.81 3.15 20.84
CA LYS A 53 7.48 2.93 22.26
C LYS A 53 6.25 2.05 22.48
N GLN A 54 5.32 2.02 21.52
CA GLN A 54 4.04 1.34 21.68
C GLN A 54 4.03 0.03 20.92
N LYS A 55 3.91 -1.12 21.61
CA LYS A 55 3.88 -2.46 20.99
C LYS A 55 2.87 -2.56 19.84
N ARG A 56 1.69 -1.93 19.97
CA ARG A 56 0.65 -1.88 18.93
C ARG A 56 1.08 -1.20 17.62
N ASN A 57 2.15 -0.42 17.62
CA ASN A 57 2.67 0.31 16.45
C ASN A 57 4.04 -0.22 16.00
N GLN A 58 4.52 -1.32 16.60
CA GLN A 58 5.86 -1.84 16.37
C GLN A 58 6.08 -2.18 14.89
N LEU A 59 5.07 -2.77 14.22
CA LEU A 59 5.17 -3.07 12.79
C LEU A 59 5.45 -1.81 11.96
N LEU A 60 4.66 -0.74 12.15
CA LEU A 60 4.90 0.53 11.44
C LEU A 60 6.28 1.13 11.72
N TYR A 61 6.77 1.02 12.95
CA TYR A 61 8.13 1.46 13.27
C TYR A 61 9.16 0.71 12.43
N LEU A 62 9.06 -0.62 12.36
CA LEU A 62 9.97 -1.46 11.57
C LEU A 62 9.88 -1.16 10.07
N LEU A 63 8.67 -1.05 9.53
CA LEU A 63 8.43 -0.72 8.12
C LEU A 63 9.04 0.64 7.75
N ASN A 64 8.79 1.68 8.58
CA ASN A 64 9.34 3.01 8.35
C ASN A 64 10.87 3.02 8.49
N LYS A 65 11.42 2.29 9.47
CA LYS A 65 12.87 2.23 9.68
C LYS A 65 13.58 1.52 8.53
N GLY A 66 13.06 0.38 8.08
CA GLY A 66 13.55 -0.34 6.90
C GLY A 66 13.52 0.55 5.66
N SER A 67 12.43 1.29 5.45
CA SER A 67 12.29 2.19 4.30
C SER A 67 13.29 3.36 4.32
N LEU A 68 13.54 3.97 5.47
CA LEU A 68 14.55 5.03 5.58
C LEU A 68 15.96 4.50 5.30
N LEU A 69 16.28 3.29 5.79
CA LEU A 69 17.56 2.65 5.51
C LEU A 69 17.69 2.27 4.03
N PHE A 70 16.60 1.81 3.40
CA PHE A 70 16.52 1.58 1.96
C PHE A 70 16.81 2.86 1.17
N MET A 71 16.19 3.98 1.56
CA MET A 71 16.42 5.31 0.97
C MET A 71 17.86 5.82 1.16
N GLU A 72 18.52 5.44 2.26
CA GLU A 72 19.94 5.71 2.52
C GLU A 72 20.89 4.73 1.80
N ASN A 73 20.38 3.80 0.98
CA ASN A 73 21.14 2.69 0.36
C ASN A 73 21.83 1.73 1.35
N LYS A 74 21.36 1.68 2.60
CA LYS A 74 21.82 0.75 3.65
C LYS A 74 21.04 -0.55 3.59
N PHE A 75 21.27 -1.30 2.52
CA PHE A 75 20.43 -2.45 2.15
C PHE A 75 20.49 -3.62 3.14
N VAL A 76 21.64 -3.85 3.80
CA VAL A 76 21.80 -4.93 4.79
C VAL A 76 21.00 -4.62 6.06
N GLU A 77 21.12 -3.40 6.57
CA GLU A 77 20.40 -2.93 7.74
C GLU A 77 18.90 -2.83 7.46
N SER A 78 18.53 -2.32 6.27
CA SER A 78 17.16 -2.32 5.77
C SER A 78 16.52 -3.71 5.83
N ASN A 79 17.21 -4.74 5.30
CA ASN A 79 16.74 -6.13 5.37
C ASN A 79 16.53 -6.63 6.81
N THR A 80 17.38 -6.21 7.75
CA THR A 80 17.24 -6.59 9.16
C THR A 80 15.92 -6.10 9.76
N TYR A 81 15.46 -4.90 9.39
CA TYR A 81 14.18 -4.37 9.85
C TYR A 81 12.98 -4.97 9.11
N PHE A 82 13.10 -5.23 7.80
CA PHE A 82 12.05 -5.90 7.04
C PHE A 82 11.85 -7.36 7.47
N GLN A 83 12.91 -8.07 7.81
CA GLN A 83 12.81 -9.41 8.39
C GLN A 83 12.09 -9.40 9.75
N GLN A 84 12.39 -8.44 10.62
CA GLN A 84 11.66 -8.28 11.88
C GLN A 84 10.18 -7.94 11.65
N ALA A 85 9.89 -7.12 10.63
CA ALA A 85 8.52 -6.78 10.25
C ALA A 85 7.75 -8.03 9.78
N ASP A 86 8.35 -8.86 8.92
CA ASP A 86 7.74 -10.12 8.47
C ASP A 86 7.49 -11.10 9.63
N TYR A 87 8.41 -11.21 10.59
CA TYR A 87 8.17 -12.00 11.80
C TYR A 87 6.96 -11.53 12.61
N LEU A 88 6.76 -10.22 12.77
CA LEU A 88 5.55 -9.69 13.42
C LEU A 88 4.28 -9.95 12.61
N ILE A 89 4.35 -9.82 11.28
CA ILE A 89 3.23 -10.11 10.38
C ILE A 89 2.80 -11.58 10.53
N GLU A 90 3.74 -12.51 10.53
CA GLU A 90 3.45 -13.95 10.70
C GLU A 90 2.94 -14.28 12.11
N ASP A 91 3.40 -13.59 13.15
CA ASP A 91 2.88 -13.75 14.52
C ASP A 91 1.43 -13.26 14.66
N PHE A 92 1.09 -12.12 14.05
CA PHE A 92 -0.31 -11.64 14.01
C PHE A 92 -1.24 -12.65 13.33
N GLN A 93 -0.78 -13.28 12.24
CA GLN A 93 -1.56 -14.30 11.53
C GLN A 93 -1.86 -15.54 12.39
N LYS A 94 -0.94 -15.95 13.27
CA LYS A 94 -1.13 -17.11 14.16
C LYS A 94 -2.07 -16.82 15.33
N ASN A 95 -2.10 -15.58 15.81
CA ASN A 95 -2.83 -15.18 17.01
C ASN A 95 -4.30 -14.76 16.79
N TYR A 96 -4.87 -15.08 15.62
CA TYR A 96 -6.27 -14.79 15.24
C TYR A 96 -7.33 -15.35 16.23
N LEU A 97 -6.94 -16.29 17.10
CA LEU A 97 -7.77 -16.82 18.20
C LEU A 97 -8.11 -15.80 19.30
N THR A 98 -7.45 -14.64 19.35
CA THR A 98 -7.83 -13.52 20.26
C THR A 98 -8.93 -12.61 19.69
N ALA A 99 -9.46 -12.89 18.49
CA ALA A 99 -10.42 -12.04 17.79
C ALA A 99 -11.72 -11.73 18.56
N ALA A 100 -12.17 -12.58 19.49
CA ALA A 100 -13.43 -12.37 20.21
C ALA A 100 -13.44 -11.11 21.09
N THR A 101 -12.29 -10.67 21.62
CA THR A 101 -12.18 -9.43 22.42
C THR A 101 -11.94 -8.18 21.57
N SER A 102 -11.54 -8.34 20.31
CA SER A 102 -11.21 -7.24 19.40
C SER A 102 -12.43 -6.48 18.87
N PHE A 103 -13.58 -7.14 18.77
CA PHE A 103 -14.79 -6.58 18.14
C PHE A 103 -15.34 -5.36 18.88
N VAL A 104 -15.13 -5.25 20.20
CA VAL A 104 -15.70 -4.16 21.03
C VAL A 104 -14.75 -2.97 21.15
N VAL A 105 -13.46 -3.14 20.85
CA VAL A 105 -12.43 -2.11 21.02
C VAL A 105 -12.31 -1.25 19.77
N ASN A 106 -11.96 0.03 19.96
CA ASN A 106 -11.71 0.97 18.87
C ASN A 106 -10.47 0.53 18.04
N PRO A 107 -10.50 0.59 16.69
CA PRO A 107 -9.43 0.10 15.84
C PRO A 107 -8.08 0.78 16.11
N THR A 108 -8.09 2.05 16.51
CA THR A 108 -6.88 2.82 16.83
C THR A 108 -6.10 2.29 18.05
N ILE A 109 -6.71 1.45 18.87
CA ILE A 109 -6.08 0.83 20.04
C ILE A 109 -5.50 -0.55 19.69
N GLN A 110 -6.00 -1.19 18.64
CA GLN A 110 -5.53 -2.49 18.17
C GLN A 110 -4.11 -2.41 17.62
N ALA A 111 -3.42 -3.55 17.60
CA ALA A 111 -2.15 -3.68 16.93
C ALA A 111 -2.32 -3.38 15.44
N TYR A 112 -1.35 -2.65 14.86
CA TYR A 112 -1.30 -2.45 13.44
C TYR A 112 -0.73 -3.70 12.77
N GLU A 113 -1.55 -4.38 11.97
CA GLU A 113 -1.20 -5.65 11.33
C GLU A 113 -0.72 -5.49 9.88
N GLY A 114 -0.78 -4.28 9.33
CA GLY A 114 -0.44 -4.01 7.94
C GLY A 114 -1.54 -4.37 6.95
N GLU A 115 -1.56 -3.65 5.85
CA GLU A 115 -2.41 -3.97 4.70
C GLU A 115 -1.92 -5.20 3.96
N ASN A 116 -2.81 -5.86 3.20
CA ASN A 116 -2.43 -7.05 2.44
C ASN A 116 -1.31 -6.76 1.44
N PHE A 117 -1.43 -5.68 0.67
CA PHE A 117 -0.38 -5.23 -0.26
C PHE A 117 0.89 -4.77 0.48
N GLU A 118 0.78 -4.15 1.66
CA GLU A 118 1.96 -3.80 2.47
C GLU A 118 2.76 -5.04 2.89
N LYS A 119 2.07 -6.12 3.28
CA LYS A 119 2.72 -7.39 3.66
C LYS A 119 3.48 -8.02 2.49
N VAL A 120 2.98 -7.88 1.26
CA VAL A 120 3.68 -8.31 0.05
C VAL A 120 4.87 -7.39 -0.21
N LEU A 121 4.67 -6.07 -0.13
CA LEU A 121 5.71 -5.09 -0.43
C LEU A 121 6.90 -5.09 0.54
N VAL A 122 6.76 -5.63 1.76
CA VAL A 122 7.92 -5.92 2.63
C VAL A 122 8.98 -6.72 1.88
N HIS A 123 8.54 -7.76 1.17
CA HIS A 123 9.44 -8.64 0.42
C HIS A 123 9.92 -7.99 -0.87
N TYR A 124 9.14 -7.09 -1.50
CA TYR A 124 9.64 -6.27 -2.61
C TYR A 124 10.89 -5.47 -2.21
N TYR A 125 10.85 -4.74 -1.08
CA TYR A 125 12.02 -4.00 -0.61
C TYR A 125 13.20 -4.93 -0.32
N SER A 126 12.95 -6.11 0.28
CA SER A 126 13.99 -7.12 0.53
C SER A 126 14.59 -7.67 -0.77
N THR A 127 13.77 -7.96 -1.78
CA THR A 127 14.22 -8.36 -3.12
C THR A 127 15.12 -7.29 -3.72
N ILE A 128 14.70 -6.03 -3.73
CA ILE A 128 15.52 -4.94 -4.28
C ILE A 128 16.83 -4.77 -3.49
N ASN A 129 16.80 -4.88 -2.16
CA ASN A 129 18.02 -4.85 -1.34
C ASN A 129 19.01 -5.93 -1.77
N TYR A 130 18.55 -7.17 -1.93
CA TYR A 130 19.41 -8.27 -2.36
C TYR A 130 19.91 -8.09 -3.79
N LEU A 131 19.08 -7.57 -4.71
CA LEU A 131 19.52 -7.22 -6.06
C LEU A 131 20.63 -6.16 -6.05
N MET A 132 20.51 -5.12 -5.22
CA MET A 132 21.55 -4.09 -5.06
C MET A 132 22.84 -4.63 -4.44
N LEU A 133 22.75 -5.72 -3.66
CA LEU A 133 23.89 -6.42 -3.07
C LEU A 133 24.47 -7.51 -3.98
N GLY A 134 23.93 -7.71 -5.20
CA GLY A 134 24.36 -8.76 -6.13
C GLY A 134 23.97 -10.18 -5.70
N LYS A 135 22.98 -10.31 -4.82
CA LYS A 135 22.54 -11.54 -4.15
C LYS A 135 21.28 -12.11 -4.79
N LEU A 136 21.42 -12.73 -5.96
CA LEU A 136 20.28 -13.19 -6.76
C LEU A 136 19.49 -14.32 -6.09
N ASP A 137 20.16 -15.23 -5.41
CA ASP A 137 19.50 -16.36 -4.74
C ASP A 137 18.63 -15.88 -3.57
N GLU A 138 19.14 -14.97 -2.74
CA GLU A 138 18.37 -14.35 -1.68
C GLU A 138 17.22 -13.48 -2.23
N ALA A 139 17.44 -12.78 -3.34
CA ALA A 139 16.39 -12.03 -4.02
C ALA A 139 15.24 -12.95 -4.48
N LEU A 140 15.57 -14.12 -5.04
CA LEU A 140 14.58 -15.10 -5.49
C LEU A 140 13.79 -15.70 -4.31
N VAL A 141 14.43 -15.91 -3.15
CA VAL A 141 13.73 -16.37 -1.95
C VAL A 141 12.65 -15.36 -1.53
N GLU A 142 12.96 -14.06 -1.57
CA GLU A 142 12.00 -13.02 -1.25
C GLU A 142 10.88 -12.91 -2.30
N CYS A 143 11.17 -13.15 -3.58
CA CYS A 143 10.12 -13.28 -4.62
C CYS A 143 9.14 -14.42 -4.30
N LYS A 144 9.65 -15.60 -3.93
CA LYS A 144 8.80 -16.73 -3.52
C LYS A 144 7.98 -16.43 -2.27
N ARG A 145 8.49 -15.59 -1.35
CA ARG A 145 7.75 -15.13 -0.17
C ARG A 145 6.60 -14.19 -0.54
N MET A 146 6.77 -13.32 -1.54
CA MET A 146 5.66 -12.51 -2.08
C MET A 146 4.55 -13.39 -2.62
N GLU A 147 4.88 -14.37 -3.47
CA GLU A 147 3.92 -15.31 -4.05
C GLU A 147 3.17 -16.09 -2.96
N LEU A 148 3.89 -16.60 -1.96
CA LEU A 148 3.27 -17.30 -0.81
C LEU A 148 2.35 -16.38 -0.01
N LYS A 149 2.70 -15.10 0.17
CA LYS A 149 1.86 -14.13 0.88
C LYS A 149 0.57 -13.86 0.12
N LEU A 150 0.64 -13.68 -1.20
CA LEU A 150 -0.52 -13.51 -2.07
C LEU A 150 -1.45 -14.73 -2.01
N GLN A 151 -0.89 -15.94 -2.07
CA GLN A 151 -1.68 -17.17 -1.93
C GLN A 151 -2.43 -17.21 -0.59
N LYS A 152 -1.73 -16.94 0.53
CA LYS A 152 -2.37 -16.87 1.87
C LYS A 152 -3.51 -15.84 1.92
N ILE A 153 -3.33 -14.68 1.29
CA ILE A 153 -4.36 -13.63 1.22
C ILE A 153 -5.57 -14.15 0.45
N THR A 154 -5.36 -14.71 -0.75
CA THR A 154 -6.42 -15.25 -1.60
C THR A 154 -7.19 -16.38 -0.92
N ASP A 155 -6.49 -17.29 -0.23
CA ASP A 155 -7.11 -18.38 0.53
C ASP A 155 -7.99 -17.86 1.67
N TYR A 156 -7.54 -16.85 2.41
CA TYR A 156 -8.32 -16.23 3.49
C TYR A 156 -9.66 -15.65 2.99
N TYR A 157 -9.64 -15.01 1.81
CA TYR A 157 -10.85 -14.45 1.20
C TYR A 157 -11.62 -15.46 0.33
N LYS A 158 -11.17 -16.71 0.24
CA LYS A 158 -11.74 -17.76 -0.63
C LYS A 158 -11.85 -17.29 -2.09
N GLY A 159 -10.87 -16.51 -2.55
CA GLY A 159 -10.82 -15.95 -3.91
C GLY A 159 -11.84 -14.86 -4.23
N LYS A 160 -12.52 -14.28 -3.23
CA LYS A 160 -13.56 -13.24 -3.43
C LYS A 160 -13.05 -11.79 -3.35
N ASN A 161 -11.76 -11.60 -3.13
CA ASN A 161 -11.07 -10.30 -3.14
C ASN A 161 -10.59 -9.95 -4.55
N ASN A 162 -10.50 -8.66 -4.86
CA ASN A 162 -9.96 -8.17 -6.13
C ASN A 162 -8.42 -8.15 -6.12
N TYR A 163 -7.77 -7.92 -4.97
CA TYR A 163 -6.31 -8.07 -4.84
C TYR A 163 -5.90 -9.51 -4.53
N LYS A 164 -6.04 -10.40 -5.51
CA LYS A 164 -5.80 -11.86 -5.39
C LYS A 164 -4.48 -12.32 -6.03
N ASN A 165 -4.16 -11.74 -7.17
CA ASN A 165 -2.93 -11.96 -7.92
C ASN A 165 -2.26 -10.60 -8.13
N ASP A 166 -0.94 -10.61 -8.25
CA ASP A 166 -0.15 -9.40 -8.43
C ASP A 166 0.78 -9.59 -9.62
N ALA A 167 0.54 -8.80 -10.67
CA ALA A 167 1.29 -8.90 -11.91
C ALA A 167 2.75 -8.49 -11.71
N PHE A 168 3.02 -7.53 -10.81
CA PHE A 168 4.35 -7.07 -10.51
C PHE A 168 5.18 -8.14 -9.82
N VAL A 169 4.58 -8.91 -8.92
CA VAL A 169 5.28 -10.00 -8.22
C VAL A 169 5.82 -11.03 -9.23
N TYR A 170 4.99 -11.46 -10.19
CA TYR A 170 5.45 -12.38 -11.24
C TYR A 170 6.48 -11.75 -12.18
N LEU A 171 6.30 -10.46 -12.53
CA LEU A 171 7.26 -9.73 -13.35
C LEU A 171 8.63 -9.66 -12.65
N LEU A 172 8.65 -9.34 -11.36
CA LEU A 172 9.87 -9.27 -10.57
C LEU A 172 10.52 -10.64 -10.40
N SER A 173 9.75 -11.70 -10.15
CA SER A 173 10.25 -13.09 -10.20
C SER A 173 10.90 -13.39 -11.55
N GLY A 174 10.25 -13.04 -12.65
CA GLY A 174 10.78 -13.20 -14.01
C GLY A 174 12.11 -12.47 -14.21
N ILE A 175 12.21 -11.22 -13.77
CA ILE A 175 13.46 -10.43 -13.82
C ILE A 175 14.61 -11.13 -13.07
N VAL A 176 14.33 -11.71 -11.90
CA VAL A 176 15.34 -12.41 -11.10
C VAL A 176 15.78 -13.73 -11.76
N TYR A 177 14.82 -14.55 -12.22
CA TYR A 177 15.13 -15.79 -12.95
C TYR A 177 15.98 -15.53 -14.20
N ASP A 178 15.65 -14.47 -14.94
CA ASP A 178 16.38 -14.06 -16.13
C ASP A 178 17.83 -13.69 -15.83
N ALA A 179 18.05 -12.95 -14.74
CA ALA A 179 19.39 -12.60 -14.27
C ALA A 179 20.19 -13.82 -13.80
N GLN A 180 19.52 -14.86 -13.30
CA GLN A 180 20.12 -16.17 -13.01
C GLN A 180 20.30 -17.05 -14.26
N LYS A 181 19.84 -16.59 -15.43
CA LYS A 181 19.85 -17.31 -16.72
C LYS A 181 18.95 -18.55 -16.75
N ASP A 182 18.01 -18.64 -15.82
CA ASP A 182 16.92 -19.61 -15.88
C ASP A 182 15.81 -19.05 -16.78
N TYR A 183 16.07 -19.05 -18.09
CA TYR A 183 15.16 -18.43 -19.06
C TYR A 183 13.81 -19.15 -19.15
N ASN A 184 13.76 -20.45 -18.84
CA ASN A 184 12.51 -21.20 -18.81
C ASN A 184 11.60 -20.70 -17.67
N ALA A 185 12.15 -20.61 -16.45
CA ALA A 185 11.40 -20.06 -15.32
C ALA A 185 11.05 -18.58 -15.55
N ALA A 186 11.97 -17.80 -16.14
CA ALA A 186 11.72 -16.41 -16.50
C ALA A 186 10.55 -16.28 -17.48
N PHE A 187 10.51 -17.08 -18.54
CA PHE A 187 9.41 -17.11 -19.51
C PHE A 187 8.07 -17.42 -18.84
N ILE A 188 8.02 -18.44 -17.97
CA ILE A 188 6.80 -18.81 -17.24
C ILE A 188 6.33 -17.63 -16.37
N ALA A 189 7.25 -17.01 -15.61
CA ALA A 189 6.93 -15.89 -14.75
C ALA A 189 6.46 -14.65 -15.54
N TYR A 190 7.14 -14.29 -16.63
CA TYR A 190 6.71 -13.19 -17.51
C TYR A 190 5.36 -13.47 -18.16
N ARG A 191 5.07 -14.72 -18.57
CA ARG A 191 3.77 -15.10 -19.12
C ARG A 191 2.67 -14.97 -18.07
N ASN A 192 2.93 -15.39 -16.83
CA ASN A 192 2.00 -15.22 -15.73
C ASN A 192 1.75 -13.73 -15.45
N ALA A 193 2.81 -12.92 -15.40
CA ALA A 193 2.68 -11.46 -15.26
C ALA A 193 1.81 -10.86 -16.38
N TYR A 194 2.09 -11.21 -17.64
CA TYR A 194 1.33 -10.77 -18.81
C TYR A 194 -0.16 -11.10 -18.68
N ASN A 195 -0.50 -12.34 -18.30
CA ASN A 195 -1.88 -12.77 -18.13
C ASN A 195 -2.58 -12.01 -16.99
N VAL A 196 -1.93 -11.81 -15.85
CA VAL A 196 -2.53 -11.02 -14.75
C VAL A 196 -2.73 -9.57 -15.17
N TYR A 197 -1.78 -8.98 -15.91
CA TYR A 197 -1.96 -7.63 -16.46
C TYR A 197 -3.19 -7.55 -17.37
N LYS A 198 -3.31 -8.49 -18.30
CA LYS A 198 -4.36 -8.55 -19.32
C LYS A 198 -5.74 -8.84 -18.73
N ASP A 199 -5.84 -9.84 -17.87
CA ASP A 199 -7.10 -10.42 -17.44
C ASP A 199 -7.62 -9.83 -16.12
N GLU A 200 -6.75 -9.23 -15.31
CA GLU A 200 -7.11 -8.70 -13.98
C GLU A 200 -6.85 -7.21 -13.85
N TYR A 201 -5.61 -6.76 -14.06
CA TYR A 201 -5.23 -5.36 -13.80
C TYR A 201 -5.86 -4.39 -14.81
N GLN A 202 -5.88 -4.72 -16.10
CA GLN A 202 -6.47 -3.86 -17.12
C GLN A 202 -8.00 -3.70 -16.92
N PRO A 203 -8.80 -4.77 -16.70
CA PRO A 203 -10.24 -4.62 -16.48
C PRO A 203 -10.62 -3.98 -15.13
N SER A 204 -9.87 -4.26 -14.06
CA SER A 204 -10.24 -3.81 -12.70
C SER A 204 -9.64 -2.46 -12.30
N MET A 205 -8.41 -2.16 -12.73
CA MET A 205 -7.66 -0.96 -12.31
C MET A 205 -7.23 -0.08 -13.50
N GLY A 206 -7.44 -0.52 -14.74
CA GLY A 206 -6.97 0.18 -15.94
C GLY A 206 -5.45 0.37 -15.95
N ILE A 207 -4.70 -0.63 -15.48
CA ILE A 207 -3.23 -0.63 -15.52
C ILE A 207 -2.81 -1.43 -16.76
N ALA A 208 -2.11 -0.76 -17.67
CA ALA A 208 -1.66 -1.34 -18.93
C ALA A 208 -0.52 -2.34 -18.74
N ILE A 209 -0.40 -3.27 -19.68
CA ILE A 209 0.74 -4.20 -19.75
C ILE A 209 2.02 -3.39 -20.02
N PRO A 210 3.09 -3.56 -19.21
CA PRO A 210 4.37 -2.90 -19.44
C PRO A 210 4.94 -3.24 -20.85
N GLU A 211 5.36 -2.23 -21.61
CA GLU A 211 5.93 -2.48 -22.95
C GLU A 211 7.23 -3.32 -22.85
N GLN A 212 8.06 -3.04 -21.84
CA GLN A 212 9.27 -3.82 -21.59
C GLN A 212 8.98 -5.31 -21.30
N LEU A 213 7.83 -5.63 -20.69
CA LEU A 213 7.43 -7.02 -20.39
C LEU A 213 7.14 -7.79 -21.68
N LYS A 214 6.55 -7.14 -22.69
CA LYS A 214 6.29 -7.78 -23.99
C LYS A 214 7.58 -8.23 -24.67
N GLU A 215 8.59 -7.37 -24.65
CA GLU A 215 9.93 -7.71 -25.15
C GLU A 215 10.59 -8.81 -24.31
N ASP A 216 10.51 -8.73 -22.98
CA ASP A 216 11.07 -9.74 -22.08
C ASP A 216 10.42 -11.12 -22.26
N LEU A 217 9.11 -11.16 -22.52
CA LEU A 217 8.37 -12.38 -22.79
C LEU A 217 8.82 -13.04 -24.11
N ILE A 218 8.94 -12.25 -25.19
CA ILE A 218 9.44 -12.76 -26.48
C ILE A 218 10.90 -13.22 -26.34
N ARG A 219 11.74 -12.41 -25.69
CA ARG A 219 13.17 -12.69 -25.52
C ARG A 219 13.40 -13.98 -24.75
N SER A 220 12.74 -14.14 -23.60
CA SER A 220 12.87 -15.34 -22.77
C SER A 220 12.37 -16.58 -23.52
N ALA A 221 11.26 -16.50 -24.25
CA ALA A 221 10.77 -17.58 -25.10
C ALA A 221 11.83 -18.04 -26.13
N LEU A 222 12.43 -17.08 -26.86
CA LEU A 222 13.48 -17.38 -27.84
C LEU A 222 14.74 -17.99 -27.19
N LEU A 223 15.15 -17.48 -26.03
CA LEU A 223 16.31 -18.01 -25.29
C LEU A 223 16.07 -19.43 -24.75
N THR A 224 14.82 -19.77 -24.43
CA THR A 224 14.42 -21.12 -24.03
C THR A 224 14.27 -22.09 -25.21
N GLY A 225 14.10 -21.58 -26.43
CA GLY A 225 13.82 -22.37 -27.64
C GLY A 225 12.33 -22.53 -27.96
N PHE A 226 11.45 -21.80 -27.26
CA PHE A 226 10.00 -21.74 -27.48
C PHE A 226 9.66 -20.82 -28.66
N THR A 227 10.08 -21.23 -29.86
CA THR A 227 9.99 -20.41 -31.07
C THR A 227 8.55 -20.19 -31.54
N GLU A 228 7.65 -21.16 -31.36
CA GLU A 228 6.24 -21.02 -31.73
C GLU A 228 5.52 -20.02 -30.83
N GLU A 229 5.75 -20.08 -29.52
CA GLU A 229 5.23 -19.13 -28.53
C GLU A 229 5.80 -17.74 -28.79
N ALA A 230 7.11 -17.62 -29.04
CA ALA A 230 7.73 -16.36 -29.38
C ALA A 230 7.09 -15.73 -30.63
N ASN A 231 6.88 -16.51 -31.69
CA ASN A 231 6.23 -16.04 -32.92
C ASN A 231 4.78 -15.63 -32.69
N THR A 232 4.07 -16.30 -31.78
CA THR A 232 2.71 -15.92 -31.39
C THR A 232 2.70 -14.56 -30.70
N TYR A 233 3.55 -14.35 -29.70
CA TYR A 233 3.66 -13.07 -29.00
C TYR A 233 4.18 -11.94 -29.88
N LYS A 234 5.13 -12.21 -30.79
CA LYS A 234 5.58 -11.22 -31.79
C LYS A 234 4.41 -10.69 -32.62
N LYS A 235 3.52 -11.57 -33.10
CA LYS A 235 2.32 -11.15 -33.85
C LYS A 235 1.31 -10.42 -32.96
N GLU A 236 1.06 -10.92 -31.76
CA GLU A 236 0.13 -10.30 -30.81
C GLU A 236 0.58 -8.88 -30.42
N PHE A 237 1.88 -8.68 -30.26
CA PHE A 237 2.47 -7.40 -29.84
C PHE A 237 2.92 -6.50 -30.98
N LYS A 238 2.81 -6.95 -32.25
CA LYS A 238 3.30 -6.24 -33.44
C LYS A 238 4.81 -5.96 -33.40
N LEU A 239 5.57 -7.00 -33.03
CA LEU A 239 7.02 -7.04 -32.88
C LEU A 239 7.64 -8.16 -33.75
N GLU A 240 7.16 -8.33 -34.97
CA GLU A 240 7.58 -9.40 -35.89
C GLU A 240 9.09 -9.38 -36.19
N ASP A 241 9.68 -8.19 -36.25
CA ASP A 241 11.10 -7.96 -36.52
C ASP A 241 12.01 -8.18 -35.30
N PHE A 242 11.44 -8.55 -34.14
CA PHE A 242 12.24 -8.78 -32.93
C PHE A 242 13.22 -9.94 -33.12
N VAL A 243 14.51 -9.70 -32.92
CA VAL A 243 15.57 -10.71 -33.04
C VAL A 243 16.50 -10.66 -31.84
N LEU A 244 17.04 -11.82 -31.45
CA LEU A 244 18.05 -11.88 -30.40
C LEU A 244 19.36 -11.24 -30.90
N THR A 245 19.90 -10.30 -30.12
CA THR A 245 21.22 -9.70 -30.38
C THR A 245 22.24 -10.15 -29.34
N ASN A 246 23.54 -9.99 -29.63
CA ASN A 246 24.57 -10.30 -28.64
C ASN A 246 24.56 -9.31 -27.46
N GLU A 247 24.12 -8.07 -27.66
CA GLU A 247 23.98 -7.06 -26.60
C GLU A 247 22.93 -7.46 -25.56
N MET A 248 21.90 -8.23 -25.96
CA MET A 248 20.87 -8.75 -25.04
C MET A 248 21.42 -9.64 -23.93
N LYS A 249 22.67 -10.14 -24.04
CA LYS A 249 23.32 -10.93 -22.99
C LYS A 249 23.89 -10.07 -21.85
N ASN A 250 24.06 -8.76 -22.06
CA ASN A 250 24.62 -7.86 -21.05
C ASN A 250 23.60 -6.76 -20.76
N GLN A 251 23.11 -6.75 -19.52
CA GLN A 251 21.91 -6.00 -19.18
C GLN A 251 22.11 -5.11 -17.96
N ALA A 252 21.44 -3.97 -17.96
CA ALA A 252 21.17 -3.21 -16.76
C ALA A 252 19.66 -3.09 -16.57
N VAL A 253 19.14 -3.57 -15.45
CA VAL A 253 17.75 -3.36 -15.05
C VAL A 253 17.71 -2.23 -14.05
N VAL A 254 17.00 -1.16 -14.39
CA VAL A 254 16.85 0.01 -13.53
C VAL A 254 15.42 0.08 -13.06
N PHE A 255 15.23 -0.02 -11.76
CA PHE A 255 13.95 0.24 -11.11
C PHE A 255 13.84 1.72 -10.77
N TRP A 256 12.63 2.25 -10.82
CA TRP A 256 12.32 3.62 -10.44
C TRP A 256 11.06 3.68 -9.58
N ASN A 257 11.27 4.00 -8.31
CA ASN A 257 10.23 4.28 -7.35
C ASN A 257 9.84 5.74 -7.45
N ASN A 258 8.64 5.99 -7.97
CA ASN A 258 8.14 7.32 -8.25
C ASN A 258 7.09 7.73 -7.21
N GLY A 259 7.27 8.92 -6.65
CA GLY A 259 6.41 9.49 -5.61
C GLY A 259 6.37 8.64 -4.33
N LEU A 260 5.41 8.96 -3.47
CA LEU A 260 5.07 8.16 -2.30
C LEU A 260 3.60 7.76 -2.41
N GLY A 261 3.25 6.55 -2.00
CA GLY A 261 1.90 5.96 -2.14
C GLY A 261 0.83 6.71 -1.35
N PRO A 262 -0.44 6.31 -1.37
CA PRO A 262 -1.49 7.08 -0.72
C PRO A 262 -1.33 7.11 0.80
N ILE A 263 -1.96 8.10 1.43
CA ILE A 263 -2.11 8.18 2.90
C ILE A 263 -3.54 7.81 3.27
N LYS A 264 -3.74 7.23 4.45
CA LYS A 264 -5.09 7.11 4.98
C LYS A 264 -5.52 8.41 5.66
N ASP A 265 -6.73 8.81 5.34
CA ASP A 265 -7.50 9.82 6.06
C ASP A 265 -8.77 9.18 6.60
N GLU A 266 -9.53 9.93 7.39
CA GLU A 266 -10.86 9.54 7.81
C GLU A 266 -11.93 10.30 7.03
N TRP A 267 -13.05 9.64 6.82
CA TRP A 267 -14.31 10.30 6.48
C TRP A 267 -15.39 9.74 7.39
N SER A 268 -16.56 10.37 7.41
CA SER A 268 -17.62 9.95 8.31
C SER A 268 -18.97 9.92 7.63
N VAL A 269 -19.74 8.90 8.00
CA VAL A 269 -21.08 8.67 7.49
C VAL A 269 -22.03 8.76 8.66
N ASN A 270 -23.11 9.53 8.49
CA ASN A 270 -24.21 9.56 9.44
C ASN A 270 -25.28 8.57 8.99
N PHE A 271 -25.70 7.69 9.88
CA PHE A 271 -26.81 6.77 9.67
C PHE A 271 -27.97 7.20 10.55
N SER A 272 -29.18 7.21 10.00
CA SER A 272 -30.39 7.27 10.82
C SER A 272 -30.69 5.90 11.40
N ILE A 273 -31.20 5.86 12.62
CA ILE A 273 -31.60 4.63 13.30
C ILE A 273 -33.12 4.52 13.23
N ILE A 274 -33.63 3.63 12.40
CA ILE A 274 -35.06 3.48 12.14
C ILE A 274 -35.57 2.18 12.79
N PRO A 275 -36.63 2.20 13.61
CA PRO A 275 -37.26 0.98 14.10
C PRO A 275 -37.70 0.07 12.95
N ALA A 276 -37.34 -1.22 13.02
CA ALA A 276 -37.74 -2.22 12.01
C ALA A 276 -38.71 -3.28 12.57
N GLY A 277 -39.05 -3.21 13.87
CA GLY A 277 -39.93 -4.18 14.54
C GLY A 277 -39.19 -5.43 15.01
N ASN A 278 -39.84 -6.26 15.84
CA ASN A 278 -39.29 -7.53 16.35
C ASN A 278 -37.88 -7.44 16.96
N GLY A 279 -37.57 -6.33 17.65
CA GLY A 279 -36.26 -6.10 18.25
C GLY A 279 -35.16 -5.67 17.28
N TYR A 280 -35.50 -5.38 16.01
CA TYR A 280 -34.56 -4.83 15.03
C TYR A 280 -34.64 -3.32 14.91
N VAL A 281 -33.50 -2.72 14.60
CA VAL A 281 -33.35 -1.36 14.07
C VAL A 281 -32.59 -1.43 12.74
N ASN A 282 -32.85 -0.47 11.87
CA ASN A 282 -32.15 -0.29 10.61
C ASN A 282 -31.23 0.92 10.71
N PHE A 283 -29.96 0.74 10.37
CA PHE A 283 -29.04 1.84 10.11
C PHE A 283 -29.17 2.23 8.64
N THR A 284 -29.78 3.38 8.38
CA THR A 284 -30.09 3.84 7.03
C THR A 284 -29.28 5.09 6.67
N ASN A 285 -28.63 5.06 5.51
CA ASN A 285 -28.03 6.22 4.87
C ASN A 285 -28.49 6.27 3.41
N TRP A 286 -29.28 7.27 3.05
CA TRP A 286 -29.89 7.39 1.73
C TRP A 286 -28.90 7.83 0.65
N ASP A 287 -27.93 8.69 0.99
CA ASP A 287 -26.92 9.20 0.04
C ASP A 287 -26.07 8.06 -0.54
N LEU A 288 -25.79 7.04 0.29
CA LEU A 288 -25.04 5.85 -0.09
C LEU A 288 -25.95 4.67 -0.46
N GLY A 289 -27.28 4.85 -0.39
CA GLY A 289 -28.25 3.78 -0.68
C GLY A 289 -28.17 2.58 0.28
N MET A 290 -27.78 2.79 1.53
CA MET A 290 -27.47 1.72 2.49
C MET A 290 -28.57 1.55 3.52
N ASN A 291 -28.94 0.30 3.79
CA ASN A 291 -29.87 -0.07 4.84
C ASN A 291 -29.40 -1.36 5.54
N ILE A 292 -28.82 -1.22 6.74
CA ILE A 292 -28.18 -2.33 7.46
C ILE A 292 -29.03 -2.70 8.68
N PRO A 293 -29.68 -3.88 8.70
CA PRO A 293 -30.46 -4.31 9.85
C PRO A 293 -29.55 -4.74 11.00
N PHE A 294 -29.95 -4.40 12.23
CA PHE A 294 -29.27 -4.77 13.46
C PHE A 294 -30.28 -5.21 14.52
N TYR A 295 -30.02 -6.37 15.14
CA TYR A 295 -30.86 -6.88 16.22
C TYR A 295 -30.41 -6.30 17.57
N ALA A 296 -31.25 -5.45 18.15
CA ALA A 296 -31.05 -4.82 19.46
C ALA A 296 -31.96 -5.40 20.56
N GLY A 297 -32.81 -6.39 20.24
CA GLY A 297 -33.71 -7.02 21.20
C GLY A 297 -34.63 -6.01 21.89
N ASN A 298 -34.71 -6.08 23.22
CA ASN A 298 -35.57 -5.19 24.02
C ASN A 298 -35.12 -3.72 23.99
N ASP A 299 -33.84 -3.46 23.69
CA ASP A 299 -33.26 -2.12 23.69
C ASP A 299 -33.48 -1.38 22.36
N ALA A 300 -34.08 -2.04 21.35
CA ALA A 300 -34.34 -1.46 20.03
C ALA A 300 -35.12 -0.13 20.09
N LYS A 301 -36.10 -0.02 21.00
CA LYS A 301 -36.89 1.20 21.19
C LYS A 301 -36.05 2.36 21.73
N GLU A 302 -35.22 2.10 22.74
CA GLU A 302 -34.35 3.13 23.34
C GLU A 302 -33.23 3.53 22.37
N MET A 303 -32.71 2.58 21.61
CA MET A 303 -31.70 2.83 20.60
C MET A 303 -32.22 3.73 19.46
N ALA A 304 -33.47 3.52 19.03
CA ALA A 304 -34.09 4.36 18.00
C ALA A 304 -34.25 5.83 18.43
N LYS A 305 -34.36 6.13 19.75
CA LYS A 305 -34.43 7.51 20.25
C LYS A 305 -33.15 8.32 20.01
N LEU A 306 -32.02 7.66 19.75
CA LEU A 306 -30.76 8.34 19.43
C LEU A 306 -30.80 9.04 18.05
N ASN A 307 -31.79 8.72 17.21
CA ASN A 307 -32.07 9.25 15.86
C ASN A 307 -30.98 9.01 14.81
N PHE A 308 -29.72 9.29 15.13
CA PHE A 308 -28.60 9.12 14.22
C PHE A 308 -27.34 8.60 14.92
N ILE A 309 -26.45 8.01 14.13
CA ILE A 309 -25.12 7.59 14.56
C ILE A 309 -24.09 7.97 13.51
N ARG A 310 -22.98 8.56 13.95
CA ARG A 310 -21.83 8.86 13.10
C ARG A 310 -20.84 7.70 13.18
N VAL A 311 -20.39 7.23 12.03
CA VAL A 311 -19.32 6.23 11.93
C VAL A 311 -18.17 6.79 11.11
N ALA A 312 -16.95 6.68 11.63
CA ALA A 312 -15.74 7.08 10.92
C ALA A 312 -15.10 5.89 10.20
N PHE A 313 -14.74 6.09 8.93
CA PHE A 313 -14.13 5.08 8.06
C PHE A 313 -12.81 5.57 7.48
N PRO A 314 -11.83 4.68 7.31
CA PRO A 314 -10.63 5.03 6.58
C PRO A 314 -10.94 5.24 5.10
N LYS A 315 -10.25 6.18 4.48
CA LYS A 315 -10.18 6.35 3.03
C LYS A 315 -8.75 6.63 2.63
N TYR A 316 -8.34 6.22 1.44
CA TYR A 316 -7.07 6.65 0.89
C TYR A 316 -7.19 8.03 0.25
N ILE A 317 -6.12 8.81 0.37
CA ILE A 317 -5.88 10.06 -0.35
C ILE A 317 -4.58 9.91 -1.11
N THR A 318 -4.66 10.02 -2.43
CA THR A 318 -3.50 9.96 -3.32
C THR A 318 -2.49 11.07 -3.04
N ARG A 319 -1.22 10.76 -3.27
CA ARG A 319 -0.10 11.70 -3.27
C ARG A 319 0.49 11.73 -4.67
N GLU A 320 -0.13 12.53 -5.52
CA GLU A 320 0.20 12.65 -6.95
C GLU A 320 1.70 12.92 -7.18
N PRO A 321 2.45 12.04 -7.87
CA PRO A 321 3.88 12.27 -8.10
C PRO A 321 4.14 13.55 -8.91
N VAL A 322 5.22 14.27 -8.58
CA VAL A 322 5.66 15.47 -9.33
C VAL A 322 6.15 15.07 -10.71
N ILE A 323 6.95 14.00 -10.79
CA ILE A 323 7.47 13.45 -12.04
C ILE A 323 6.42 12.50 -12.59
N LYS A 324 5.85 12.83 -13.75
CA LYS A 324 4.86 11.96 -14.42
C LYS A 324 5.52 10.91 -15.32
N ASN A 325 6.62 11.29 -15.97
CA ASN A 325 7.34 10.43 -16.91
C ASN A 325 8.85 10.64 -16.73
N ALA A 326 9.63 9.61 -17.00
CA ALA A 326 11.08 9.69 -17.05
C ALA A 326 11.66 8.79 -18.16
N ILE A 327 12.89 9.10 -18.56
CA ILE A 327 13.67 8.30 -19.50
C ILE A 327 15.07 8.04 -18.95
N LEU A 328 15.70 6.97 -19.42
CA LEU A 328 17.12 6.69 -19.24
C LEU A 328 17.85 6.91 -20.55
N VAL A 329 18.97 7.63 -20.50
CA VAL A 329 19.87 7.80 -21.63
C VAL A 329 21.19 7.11 -21.30
N ILE A 330 21.73 6.32 -22.23
CA ILE A 330 23.04 5.67 -22.08
C ILE A 330 24.09 6.38 -22.96
N ASP A 331 25.17 6.82 -22.31
CA ASP A 331 26.40 7.37 -22.90
C ASP A 331 26.23 8.52 -23.92
N SER A 332 27.28 8.78 -24.70
CA SER A 332 27.30 9.72 -25.83
C SER A 332 26.45 9.26 -27.02
N LEU A 333 26.05 7.98 -27.06
CA LEU A 333 25.21 7.41 -28.11
C LEU A 333 23.77 7.96 -28.10
N GLN A 334 23.35 8.62 -27.01
CA GLN A 334 22.01 9.20 -26.84
C GLN A 334 20.85 8.19 -27.04
N LYS A 335 21.13 6.87 -26.93
CA LYS A 335 20.07 5.85 -26.92
C LYS A 335 19.19 6.08 -25.69
N THR A 336 17.89 6.13 -25.92
CA THR A 336 16.89 6.47 -24.89
C THR A 336 15.98 5.29 -24.62
N TYR A 337 15.74 5.02 -23.34
CA TYR A 337 14.85 3.96 -22.86
C TYR A 337 13.75 4.59 -22.01
N ALA A 338 12.50 4.26 -22.30
CA ALA A 338 11.37 4.67 -21.48
C ALA A 338 11.21 3.73 -20.28
N PHE A 339 10.79 4.28 -19.14
CA PHE A 339 10.32 3.45 -18.04
C PHE A 339 8.90 2.95 -18.33
N SER A 340 8.68 1.66 -18.07
CA SER A 340 7.34 1.08 -18.04
C SER A 340 6.83 1.02 -16.60
N GLU A 341 5.59 1.47 -16.36
CA GLU A 341 4.91 1.29 -15.08
C GLU A 341 4.69 -0.19 -14.83
N ALA A 342 5.27 -0.70 -13.75
CA ALA A 342 5.25 -2.11 -13.37
C ALA A 342 4.41 -2.37 -12.11
N GLU A 343 4.02 -1.35 -11.37
CA GLU A 343 3.09 -1.48 -10.25
C GLU A 343 2.49 -0.13 -9.91
N ASN A 344 1.20 -0.10 -9.57
CA ASN A 344 0.50 1.09 -9.11
C ASN A 344 -0.10 0.89 -7.72
N ILE A 345 0.70 1.20 -6.69
CA ILE A 345 0.36 0.98 -5.29
C ILE A 345 -0.84 1.84 -4.89
N ASP A 346 -0.99 3.02 -5.49
CA ASP A 346 -2.14 3.90 -5.25
C ASP A 346 -3.44 3.22 -5.63
N LYS A 347 -3.56 2.76 -6.88
CA LYS A 347 -4.73 2.02 -7.38
C LYS A 347 -5.00 0.75 -6.57
N ILE A 348 -3.96 0.01 -6.17
CA ILE A 348 -4.09 -1.20 -5.37
C ILE A 348 -4.63 -0.90 -3.98
N ALA A 349 -4.15 0.16 -3.33
CA ALA A 349 -4.64 0.58 -2.03
C ALA A 349 -6.12 0.97 -2.08
N TYR A 350 -6.53 1.74 -3.10
CA TYR A 350 -7.93 2.09 -3.34
C TYR A 350 -8.82 0.87 -3.61
N THR A 351 -8.36 -0.07 -4.44
CA THR A 351 -9.10 -1.30 -4.71
C THR A 351 -9.24 -2.15 -3.45
N SER A 352 -8.15 -2.33 -2.70
CA SER A 352 -8.09 -3.14 -1.48
C SER A 352 -9.04 -2.64 -0.38
N ILE A 353 -9.16 -1.32 -0.20
CA ILE A 353 -10.07 -0.76 0.81
C ILE A 353 -11.54 -0.85 0.35
N ASN A 354 -11.80 -0.68 -0.95
CA ASN A 354 -13.14 -0.76 -1.51
C ASN A 354 -13.73 -2.18 -1.39
N ASP A 355 -12.93 -3.21 -1.63
CA ASP A 355 -13.34 -4.62 -1.52
C ASP A 355 -13.93 -4.99 -0.17
N ARG A 356 -13.38 -4.41 0.90
CA ARG A 356 -13.76 -4.73 2.27
C ARG A 356 -14.60 -3.65 2.94
N PHE A 357 -14.90 -2.56 2.22
CA PHE A 357 -15.60 -1.40 2.75
C PHE A 357 -16.92 -1.79 3.43
N LEU A 358 -17.79 -2.54 2.75
CA LEU A 358 -19.08 -2.98 3.32
C LEU A 358 -18.92 -3.85 4.58
N LYS A 359 -17.92 -4.73 4.60
CA LYS A 359 -17.65 -5.61 5.75
C LYS A 359 -17.13 -4.83 6.95
N GLU A 360 -16.15 -3.95 6.74
CA GLU A 360 -15.60 -3.09 7.80
C GLU A 360 -16.67 -2.14 8.34
N MET A 361 -17.49 -1.58 7.45
CA MET A 361 -18.60 -0.72 7.82
C MET A 361 -19.66 -1.43 8.66
N SER A 362 -20.11 -2.61 8.21
CA SER A 362 -21.08 -3.42 8.97
C SER A 362 -20.53 -3.79 10.35
N THR A 363 -19.24 -4.11 10.42
CA THR A 363 -18.54 -4.43 11.67
C THR A 363 -18.48 -3.23 12.62
N ALA A 364 -18.11 -2.05 12.10
CA ALA A 364 -18.04 -0.83 12.87
C ALA A 364 -19.42 -0.40 13.40
N LEU A 365 -20.45 -0.49 12.57
CA LEU A 365 -21.84 -0.23 12.95
C LEU A 365 -22.30 -1.18 14.06
N ALA A 366 -22.04 -2.47 13.93
CA ALA A 366 -22.41 -3.45 14.94
C ALA A 366 -21.65 -3.23 16.27
N ARG A 367 -20.36 -2.89 16.24
CA ARG A 367 -19.61 -2.50 17.45
C ARG A 367 -20.23 -1.28 18.13
N LEU A 368 -20.51 -0.25 17.35
CA LEU A 368 -21.13 0.98 17.82
C LEU A 368 -22.50 0.70 18.42
N ALA A 369 -23.30 -0.14 17.76
CA ALA A 369 -24.59 -0.57 18.22
C ALA A 369 -24.54 -1.24 19.60
N LEU A 370 -23.61 -2.18 19.81
CA LEU A 370 -23.38 -2.82 21.10
C LEU A 370 -23.01 -1.80 22.21
N LYS A 371 -22.16 -0.81 21.89
CA LYS A 371 -21.83 0.27 22.83
C LYS A 371 -23.05 1.12 23.19
N GLN A 372 -23.92 1.40 22.21
CA GLN A 372 -25.13 2.17 22.44
C GLN A 372 -26.16 1.41 23.27
N VAL A 373 -26.29 0.09 23.12
CA VAL A 373 -27.14 -0.74 23.99
C VAL A 373 -26.70 -0.61 25.46
N ALA A 374 -25.39 -0.65 25.74
CA ALA A 374 -24.87 -0.44 27.09
C ALA A 374 -25.20 0.98 27.65
N VAL A 375 -25.19 2.00 26.78
CA VAL A 375 -25.59 3.38 27.14
C VAL A 375 -27.10 3.49 27.37
N ALA A 376 -27.93 2.82 26.56
CA ALA A 376 -29.38 2.80 26.71
C ALA A 376 -29.80 2.11 28.03
N ALA A 377 -29.16 0.98 28.36
CA ALA A 377 -29.42 0.25 29.61
C ALA A 377 -29.10 1.07 30.88
N THR A 378 -28.13 2.00 30.80
CA THR A 378 -27.69 2.83 31.93
C THR A 378 -28.47 4.15 32.08
N ASN A 379 -29.19 4.60 31.06
CA ASN A 379 -29.81 5.93 31.01
C ASN A 379 -31.34 5.96 31.20
N LYS A 380 -31.93 5.02 31.95
CA LYS A 380 -33.39 4.93 32.16
C LYS A 380 -34.07 6.21 32.71
N ASN A 381 -33.33 7.24 33.15
CA ASN A 381 -33.87 8.42 33.82
C ASN A 381 -33.54 9.80 33.19
N ASN A 382 -32.86 9.93 32.03
CA ASN A 382 -32.65 11.26 31.42
C ASN A 382 -32.28 11.26 29.91
N GLU A 383 -33.19 11.70 29.04
CA GLU A 383 -33.02 11.72 27.57
C GLU A 383 -31.86 12.63 27.09
N ILE A 384 -31.60 13.73 27.82
CA ILE A 384 -30.52 14.67 27.51
C ILE A 384 -29.14 14.05 27.80
N ALA A 385 -29.03 13.23 28.85
CA ALA A 385 -27.79 12.53 29.18
C ALA A 385 -27.46 11.45 28.14
N GLY A 386 -28.47 10.72 27.65
CA GLY A 386 -28.31 9.73 26.58
C GLY A 386 -27.81 10.33 25.27
N SER A 387 -28.35 11.48 24.86
CA SER A 387 -27.92 12.20 23.65
C SER A 387 -26.52 12.82 23.78
N ALA A 388 -26.14 13.31 24.97
CA ALA A 388 -24.79 13.82 25.21
C ALA A 388 -23.73 12.71 25.20
N LEU A 389 -24.06 11.54 25.75
CA LEU A 389 -23.17 10.37 25.76
C LEU A 389 -23.01 9.74 24.37
N SER A 390 -24.05 9.74 23.54
CA SER A 390 -23.95 9.27 22.15
C SER A 390 -23.03 10.16 21.31
N ILE A 391 -23.10 11.48 21.50
CA ILE A 391 -22.18 12.46 20.89
C ILE A 391 -20.74 12.22 21.38
N LEU A 392 -20.54 12.05 22.69
CA LEU A 392 -19.20 11.76 23.24
C LEU A 392 -18.61 10.45 22.68
N ASN A 393 -19.40 9.39 22.58
CA ASN A 393 -18.95 8.12 21.98
C ASN A 393 -18.60 8.29 20.50
N ALA A 394 -19.40 9.05 19.73
CA ALA A 394 -19.12 9.37 18.32
C ALA A 394 -17.83 10.20 18.13
N VAL A 395 -17.43 11.00 19.12
CA VAL A 395 -16.14 11.73 19.14
C VAL A 395 -14.97 10.80 19.44
N THR A 396 -15.19 9.73 20.22
CA THR A 396 -14.15 8.74 20.53
C THR A 396 -13.94 7.68 19.44
N GLU A 397 -14.95 7.39 18.61
CA GLU A 397 -14.82 6.48 17.46
C GLU A 397 -14.09 7.17 16.31
N LYS A 398 -12.94 6.60 15.94
CA LYS A 398 -12.09 7.10 14.86
C LYS A 398 -11.69 5.95 13.97
N ALA A 399 -11.53 6.26 12.70
CA ALA A 399 -10.95 5.32 11.76
C ALA A 399 -9.46 5.11 12.09
N ASP A 400 -8.97 3.90 11.84
CA ASP A 400 -7.53 3.68 11.86
C ASP A 400 -6.91 4.28 10.60
N THR A 401 -6.29 5.46 10.75
CA THR A 401 -5.58 6.15 9.67
C THR A 401 -4.11 5.75 9.56
N ARG A 402 -3.67 4.73 10.31
CA ARG A 402 -2.33 4.15 10.19
C ARG A 402 -2.18 3.46 8.82
N ASN A 403 -1.08 3.78 8.14
CA ASN A 403 -0.63 3.09 6.93
C ASN A 403 0.89 3.26 6.76
N TRP A 404 1.53 2.38 5.98
CA TRP A 404 2.94 2.50 5.65
C TRP A 404 3.17 3.60 4.62
N GLN A 405 3.75 4.73 5.04
CA GLN A 405 3.77 5.97 4.24
C GLN A 405 5.00 6.13 3.35
N PHE A 406 5.94 5.19 3.38
CA PHE A 406 7.17 5.22 2.57
C PHE A 406 7.12 4.32 1.35
N LEU A 407 6.00 3.61 1.12
CA LEU A 407 5.74 2.95 -0.14
C LEU A 407 5.81 3.96 -1.30
N PRO A 408 6.29 3.57 -2.50
CA PRO A 408 6.18 4.42 -3.68
C PRO A 408 4.73 4.55 -4.15
N HIS A 409 4.46 5.56 -4.98
CA HIS A 409 3.15 5.65 -5.66
C HIS A 409 3.09 4.65 -6.81
N THR A 410 4.14 4.65 -7.65
CA THR A 410 4.33 3.64 -8.70
C THR A 410 5.74 3.08 -8.65
N ILE A 411 5.86 1.80 -9.02
CA ILE A 411 7.13 1.16 -9.32
C ILE A 411 7.21 1.07 -10.84
N ASN A 412 8.33 1.52 -11.39
CA ASN A 412 8.59 1.48 -12.81
C ASN A 412 9.91 0.76 -13.05
N TYR A 413 10.13 0.26 -14.26
CA TYR A 413 11.41 -0.31 -14.62
C TYR A 413 11.73 -0.09 -16.10
N ALA A 414 13.03 -0.17 -16.41
CA ALA A 414 13.56 -0.20 -17.75
C ALA A 414 14.67 -1.25 -17.82
N ARG A 415 14.77 -1.98 -18.94
CA ARG A 415 15.88 -2.88 -19.21
C ARG A 415 16.72 -2.30 -20.34
N ILE A 416 17.99 -2.11 -20.05
CA ILE A 416 18.98 -1.61 -20.99
C ILE A 416 19.85 -2.79 -21.42
N GLN A 417 20.13 -2.86 -22.70
CA GLN A 417 21.00 -3.85 -23.32
C GLN A 417 22.11 -3.10 -24.02
N THR A 418 23.37 -3.45 -23.73
CA THR A 418 24.53 -2.75 -24.28
C THR A 418 25.76 -3.65 -24.30
N SER A 419 26.83 -3.18 -24.93
CA SER A 419 28.13 -3.85 -24.88
C SER A 419 28.67 -3.91 -23.44
N PRO A 420 29.55 -4.86 -23.10
CA PRO A 420 30.29 -4.82 -21.84
C PRO A 420 31.20 -3.59 -21.76
N GLY A 421 31.40 -3.07 -20.56
CA GLY A 421 32.25 -1.90 -20.32
C GLY A 421 31.71 -0.94 -19.27
N MET A 422 32.40 0.20 -19.15
CA MET A 422 31.97 1.32 -18.31
C MET A 422 31.00 2.20 -19.10
N HIS A 423 29.83 2.45 -18.52
CA HIS A 423 28.80 3.31 -19.10
C HIS A 423 28.28 4.28 -18.04
N THR A 424 27.65 5.37 -18.49
CA THR A 424 26.88 6.26 -17.62
C THR A 424 25.43 6.27 -18.06
N LEU A 425 24.54 5.91 -17.13
CA LEU A 425 23.10 6.09 -17.32
C LEU A 425 22.69 7.46 -16.79
N THR A 426 22.04 8.27 -17.61
CA THR A 426 21.44 9.53 -17.21
C THR A 426 19.93 9.38 -17.13
N PHE A 427 19.40 9.37 -15.91
CA PHE A 427 17.98 9.52 -15.66
C PHE A 427 17.55 10.96 -15.91
N LYS A 428 16.46 11.14 -16.66
CA LYS A 428 15.83 12.44 -16.91
C LYS A 428 14.34 12.35 -16.56
N GLY A 429 13.94 13.02 -15.48
CA GLY A 429 12.55 13.04 -15.00
C GLY A 429 12.19 14.42 -14.45
N GLY A 430 11.26 15.13 -15.10
CA GLY A 430 10.96 16.52 -14.74
C GLY A 430 12.20 17.41 -14.82
N LYS A 431 12.61 18.00 -13.68
CA LYS A 431 13.85 18.78 -13.55
C LYS A 431 15.02 17.97 -13.00
N GLU A 432 14.79 16.73 -12.62
CA GLU A 432 15.83 15.86 -12.05
C GLU A 432 16.68 15.25 -13.15
N LEU A 433 18.00 15.34 -12.95
CA LEU A 433 19.03 14.71 -13.76
C LEU A 433 19.95 13.92 -12.83
N ILE A 434 19.97 12.60 -12.97
CA ILE A 434 20.77 11.72 -12.11
C ILE A 434 21.70 10.90 -13.01
N ASN A 435 23.00 11.06 -12.81
CA ASN A 435 24.02 10.28 -13.51
C ASN A 435 24.42 9.08 -12.65
N ILE A 436 24.33 7.88 -13.23
CA ILE A 436 24.55 6.61 -12.56
C ILE A 436 25.66 5.89 -13.32
N PRO A 437 26.90 5.86 -12.79
CA PRO A 437 27.95 5.06 -13.40
C PRO A 437 27.63 3.57 -13.22
N ILE A 438 27.85 2.82 -14.29
CA ILE A 438 27.65 1.38 -14.31
C ILE A 438 28.83 0.69 -14.98
N GLU A 439 29.15 -0.52 -14.49
CA GLU A 439 30.08 -1.44 -15.13
C GLU A 439 29.28 -2.67 -15.54
N ILE A 440 29.20 -2.93 -16.85
CA ILE A 440 28.52 -4.10 -17.39
C ILE A 440 29.57 -5.16 -17.71
N LYS A 441 29.49 -6.29 -17.02
CA LYS A 441 30.35 -7.45 -17.30
C LYS A 441 29.74 -8.30 -18.42
N PRO A 442 30.55 -9.03 -19.19
CA PRO A 442 30.05 -9.94 -20.21
C PRO A 442 29.06 -10.96 -19.62
N ASN A 443 27.94 -11.17 -20.31
CA ASN A 443 26.91 -12.15 -19.95
C ASN A 443 26.40 -11.98 -18.50
N SER A 444 26.14 -10.74 -18.09
CA SER A 444 25.69 -10.40 -16.74
C SER A 444 24.52 -9.40 -16.76
N THR A 445 23.75 -9.41 -15.67
CA THR A 445 22.71 -8.44 -15.40
C THR A 445 23.08 -7.66 -14.15
N ILE A 446 23.15 -6.34 -14.26
CA ILE A 446 23.32 -5.44 -13.12
C ILE A 446 21.99 -4.77 -12.78
N PHE A 447 21.85 -4.36 -11.52
CA PHE A 447 20.64 -3.72 -11.04
C PHE A 447 20.94 -2.34 -10.47
N LYS A 448 20.04 -1.39 -10.73
CA LYS A 448 20.01 -0.07 -10.09
C LYS A 448 18.61 0.28 -9.64
N ILE A 449 18.51 1.12 -8.62
CA ILE A 449 17.26 1.68 -8.11
C ILE A 449 17.37 3.21 -8.08
N ILE A 450 16.33 3.88 -8.55
CA ILE A 450 16.15 5.32 -8.45
C ILE A 450 14.94 5.60 -7.58
N GLN A 451 15.04 6.59 -6.70
CA GLN A 451 13.95 7.00 -5.82
C GLN A 451 13.68 8.48 -6.03
N SER A 452 12.46 8.81 -6.45
CA SER A 452 11.99 10.19 -6.59
C SER A 452 10.77 10.37 -5.68
N PRO A 453 10.93 10.56 -4.36
CA PRO A 453 9.81 10.61 -3.40
C PRO A 453 8.93 11.86 -3.56
N ASN A 454 9.13 12.66 -4.61
CA ASN A 454 8.52 13.96 -4.81
C ASN A 454 7.04 13.84 -5.26
N PHE A 455 6.11 14.53 -4.57
CA PHE A 455 4.67 14.56 -4.89
C PHE A 455 4.05 15.97 -4.77
N ASN A 456 2.99 16.24 -5.53
CA ASN A 456 2.16 17.45 -5.51
C ASN A 456 1.26 17.45 -4.26
N GLY A 457 1.13 18.61 -3.61
CA GLY A 457 0.30 18.76 -2.40
C GLY A 457 1.07 18.93 -1.08
N TYR A 458 2.40 18.98 -1.14
CA TYR A 458 3.25 19.39 -0.01
C TYR A 458 2.97 20.83 0.44
N THR A 459 2.60 21.71 -0.50
CA THR A 459 2.47 23.15 -0.28
C THR A 459 1.12 23.62 0.25
N ASP A 460 0.08 22.78 0.27
CA ASP A 460 -1.30 23.20 0.57
C ASP A 460 -1.78 22.93 2.00
N ARG A 461 -0.92 22.45 2.91
CA ARG A 461 -1.30 22.19 4.32
C ARG A 461 -0.65 23.13 5.34
N LYS A 462 -0.03 24.21 4.86
CA LYS A 462 0.52 25.30 5.69
C LYS A 462 -0.29 26.60 5.61
N LYS A 463 -1.47 26.60 4.98
CA LYS A 463 -2.41 27.72 5.01
C LYS A 463 -3.67 27.33 5.74
#